data_AF-Q1ZWG4-F1
#
_entry.id   AF-Q1ZWG4-F1
#
_cell.length_a   1.000
_cell.length_b   1.000
_cell.length_c   1.000
_cell.angle_alpha   90.00
_cell.angle_beta   90.00
_cell.angle_gamma   90.00
#
_symmetry.space_group_name_H-M   'P 1'
#
loop_
_entity.id
_entity.type
_entity.pdbx_description
1 polymer ?
#
loop_
_entity_poly.entity_id
_entity_poly.type
_entity_poly.pdbx_seq_one_letter_code
_entity_poly.pdbx_strand_id
1 'polypeptide(L)'
;MGVKDTFQGKGVGGKLIQSALMLADKWLNVQRIELEVYTDNIAAMKLYQKHGFEIEGEAKNFAFRNGEFVDVYHMARLRTYTI
;
A
#
# COMPACT_ATOMS: atom_id res chain seq x y z
N MET A 1 -2.32 6.44 -2.72
CA MET A 1 -2.52 6.41 -4.19
C MET A 1 -3.99 6.11 -4.48
N GLY A 2 -4.64 6.87 -5.37
CA GLY A 2 -6.05 6.67 -5.71
C GLY A 2 -6.22 6.30 -7.19
N VAL A 3 -7.22 5.45 -7.48
CA VAL A 3 -7.66 5.18 -8.85
C VAL A 3 -9.08 5.70 -8.97
N LYS A 4 -9.32 6.53 -9.99
CA LYS A 4 -10.65 7.04 -10.32
C LYS A 4 -11.63 5.86 -10.44
N ASP A 5 -12.78 6.00 -9.80
CA ASP A 5 -13.88 5.02 -9.74
C ASP A 5 -14.12 4.25 -11.06
N THR A 6 -14.22 4.97 -12.19
CA THR A 6 -14.46 4.38 -13.52
C THR A 6 -13.34 3.46 -14.05
N PHE A 7 -12.19 3.43 -13.37
CA PHE A 7 -11.01 2.64 -13.70
C PHE A 7 -10.67 1.59 -12.63
N GLN A 8 -11.44 1.51 -11.54
CA GLN A 8 -11.26 0.47 -10.53
C GLN A 8 -11.67 -0.91 -11.07
N GLY A 9 -11.17 -1.99 -10.46
CA GLY A 9 -11.43 -3.37 -10.90
C GLY A 9 -10.74 -3.79 -12.21
N LYS A 10 -10.11 -2.86 -12.94
CA LYS A 10 -9.45 -3.11 -14.25
C LYS A 10 -7.93 -3.35 -14.14
N GLY A 11 -7.43 -3.63 -12.93
CA GLY A 11 -6.00 -3.86 -12.68
C GLY A 11 -5.11 -2.60 -12.71
N VAL A 12 -5.68 -1.40 -12.86
CA VAL A 12 -4.92 -0.13 -12.92
C VAL A 12 -4.10 0.11 -11.65
N GLY A 13 -4.69 -0.10 -10.47
CA GLY A 13 -3.98 0.07 -9.19
C GLY A 13 -2.72 -0.81 -9.10
N GLY A 14 -2.81 -2.05 -9.60
CA GLY A 14 -1.66 -2.96 -9.68
C GLY A 14 -0.56 -2.47 -10.61
N LYS A 15 -0.92 -1.94 -11.78
CA LYS A 15 0.07 -1.36 -12.71
C LYS A 15 0.76 -0.13 -12.13
N LEU A 16 0.02 0.71 -11.41
CA LEU A 16 0.58 1.90 -10.78
C LEU A 16 1.59 1.56 -9.68
N ILE A 17 1.22 0.67 -8.74
CA ILE A 17 2.13 0.27 -7.66
C ILE A 17 3.35 -0.45 -8.23
N GLN A 18 3.17 -1.36 -9.21
CA GLN A 18 4.29 -2.03 -9.87
C GLN A 18 5.26 -1.05 -10.52
N SER A 19 4.74 -0.02 -11.20
CA SER A 19 5.58 0.99 -11.86
C SER A 19 6.35 1.84 -10.85
N ALA A 20 5.70 2.23 -9.74
CA ALA A 20 6.34 2.97 -8.67
C ALA A 20 7.45 2.15 -7.99
N LEU A 21 7.19 0.87 -7.70
CA LEU A 21 8.20 -0.04 -7.13
C LEU A 21 9.36 -0.27 -8.09
N MET A 22 9.09 -0.45 -9.38
CA MET A 22 10.15 -0.60 -10.39
C MET A 22 11.06 0.62 -10.42
N LEU A 23 10.49 1.83 -10.33
CA LEU A 23 11.26 3.07 -10.31
C LEU A 23 12.15 3.14 -9.06
N ALA A 24 11.56 2.86 -7.90
CA ALA A 24 12.23 2.86 -6.61
C ALA A 24 13.39 1.84 -6.55
N ASP A 25 13.13 0.61 -6.97
CA ASP A 25 14.07 -0.51 -6.89
C ASP A 25 15.24 -0.37 -7.86
N LYS A 26 14.99 0.14 -9.08
CA LYS A 26 16.00 0.16 -10.16
C LYS A 26 16.79 1.46 -10.24
N TRP A 27 16.19 2.60 -9.90
CA TRP A 27 16.76 3.89 -10.26
C TRP A 27 16.99 4.81 -9.06
N LEU A 28 16.10 4.78 -8.07
CA LEU A 28 16.11 5.77 -6.99
C LEU A 28 16.87 5.32 -5.74
N ASN A 29 17.38 4.08 -5.73
CA ASN A 29 18.05 3.47 -4.57
C ASN A 29 17.24 3.56 -3.26
N VAL A 30 15.91 3.52 -3.37
CA VAL A 30 15.01 3.60 -2.21
C VAL A 30 15.08 2.28 -1.43
N GLN A 31 15.32 2.37 -0.13
CA GLN A 31 15.45 1.20 0.76
C GLN A 31 14.10 0.73 1.30
N ARG A 32 13.18 1.65 1.51
CA ARG A 32 11.92 1.40 2.19
C ARG A 32 10.82 2.21 1.53
N ILE A 33 9.68 1.57 1.34
CA ILE A 33 8.44 2.23 0.96
C ILE A 33 7.40 1.83 1.97
N GLU A 34 6.70 2.81 2.52
CA GLU A 34 5.67 2.62 3.52
C GLU A 34 4.35 3.26 3.09
N LEU A 35 3.27 2.77 3.66
CA LEU A 35 1.93 3.25 3.44
C LEU A 35 1.04 2.95 4.64
N GLU A 36 -0.07 3.65 4.70
CA GLU A 36 -1.19 3.36 5.58
C GLU A 36 -2.36 2.86 4.74
N VAL A 37 -3.05 1.84 5.25
CA VAL A 37 -4.27 1.31 4.64
C VAL A 37 -5.31 1.06 5.72
N TYR A 38 -6.52 1.55 5.50
CA TYR A 38 -7.64 1.26 6.41
C TYR A 38 -7.85 -0.24 6.52
N THR A 39 -8.09 -0.71 7.75
CA THR A 39 -8.22 -2.15 8.06
C THR A 39 -9.43 -2.78 7.35
N ASP A 40 -10.42 -1.98 6.99
CA ASP A 40 -11.60 -2.36 6.21
C ASP A 40 -11.35 -2.47 4.69
N ASN A 41 -10.23 -1.94 4.19
CA ASN A 41 -9.91 -1.93 2.76
C ASN A 41 -9.15 -3.21 2.35
N ILE A 42 -9.84 -4.34 2.43
CA ILE A 42 -9.31 -5.67 2.12
C ILE A 42 -8.69 -5.74 0.71
N ALA A 43 -9.27 -5.04 -0.26
CA ALA A 43 -8.80 -5.04 -1.64
C ALA A 43 -7.42 -4.38 -1.76
N ALA A 44 -7.22 -3.22 -1.13
CA ALA A 44 -5.93 -2.54 -1.11
C ALA A 44 -4.88 -3.33 -0.32
N MET A 45 -5.25 -3.91 0.84
CA MET A 45 -4.35 -4.76 1.61
C MET A 45 -3.81 -5.93 0.78
N LYS A 46 -4.69 -6.69 0.13
CA LYS A 46 -4.29 -7.81 -0.74
C LYS A 46 -3.41 -7.34 -1.90
N LEU A 47 -3.71 -6.15 -2.45
CA LEU A 47 -2.89 -5.56 -3.50
C LEU A 47 -1.47 -5.28 -3.00
N TYR A 48 -1.32 -4.65 -1.83
CA TYR A 48 0.00 -4.32 -1.27
C TYR A 48 0.77 -5.57 -0.86
N GLN A 49 0.14 -6.54 -0.20
CA GLN A 49 0.74 -7.83 0.15
C GLN A 49 1.28 -8.57 -1.08
N LYS A 50 0.52 -8.59 -2.19
CA LYS A 50 0.98 -9.18 -3.46
C LYS A 50 2.27 -8.54 -3.99
N HIS A 51 2.55 -7.29 -3.63
CA HIS A 51 3.74 -6.57 -4.06
C HIS A 51 4.87 -6.58 -3.01
N GLY A 52 4.74 -7.40 -1.96
CA GLY A 52 5.78 -7.59 -0.94
C GLY A 52 5.75 -6.57 0.20
N PHE A 53 4.61 -5.91 0.41
CA PHE A 53 4.40 -5.13 1.63
C PHE A 53 3.94 -6.06 2.77
N GLU A 54 4.48 -5.82 3.95
CA GLU A 54 4.13 -6.51 5.19
C GLU A 54 3.47 -5.53 6.17
N ILE A 55 2.60 -6.03 7.04
CA ILE A 55 2.01 -5.23 8.12
C ILE A 55 3.04 -5.15 9.25
N GLU A 56 3.41 -3.94 9.65
CA GLU A 56 4.35 -3.71 10.75
C GLU A 56 3.66 -3.20 12.03
N GLY A 57 2.43 -2.70 11.90
CA GLY A 57 1.67 -2.24 13.04
C GLY A 57 0.25 -1.83 12.69
N GLU A 58 -0.56 -1.64 13.71
CA GLU A 58 -1.92 -1.14 13.61
C GLU A 58 -2.06 0.13 14.45
N ALA A 59 -2.51 1.21 13.81
CA ALA A 59 -2.88 2.43 14.50
C ALA A 59 -4.39 2.42 14.78
N LYS A 60 -4.72 2.29 16.07
CA LYS A 60 -6.10 2.32 16.56
C LYS A 60 -6.64 3.74 16.53
N ASN A 61 -7.92 3.89 16.14
CA ASN A 61 -8.62 5.16 16.04
C ASN A 61 -7.87 6.23 15.21
N PHE A 62 -7.29 5.80 14.08
CA PHE A 62 -6.42 6.64 13.27
C PHE A 62 -7.13 7.83 12.61
N ALA A 63 -8.34 7.62 12.08
CA ALA A 63 -9.10 8.68 11.43
C ALA A 63 -10.60 8.58 11.73
N PHE A 64 -11.29 9.73 11.78
CA PHE A 64 -12.74 9.79 11.94
C PHE A 64 -13.43 9.81 10.57
N ARG A 65 -14.23 8.78 10.26
CA ARG A 65 -14.94 8.61 8.98
C ARG A 65 -16.33 8.06 9.25
N ASN A 66 -17.34 8.58 8.55
CA ASN A 66 -18.72 8.10 8.66
C ASN A 66 -19.30 8.03 10.09
N GLY A 67 -18.83 8.90 11.00
CA GLY A 67 -19.34 8.95 12.38
C GLY A 67 -18.59 8.09 13.39
N GLU A 68 -17.55 7.37 12.98
CA GLU A 68 -16.73 6.52 13.85
C GLU A 68 -15.24 6.70 13.60
N PHE A 69 -14.43 6.37 14.60
CA PHE A 69 -12.99 6.25 14.40
C PHE A 69 -12.67 4.90 13.78
N VAL A 70 -11.82 4.90 12.75
CA VAL A 70 -11.39 3.69 12.04
C VAL A 70 -9.88 3.51 12.13
N ASP A 71 -9.48 2.25 12.13
CA ASP A 71 -8.09 1.83 12.27
C ASP A 71 -7.38 1.81 10.89
N VAL A 72 -6.06 1.91 10.91
CA VAL A 72 -5.21 1.63 9.74
C VAL A 72 -4.11 0.64 10.12
N TYR A 73 -3.68 -0.15 9.14
CA TYR A 73 -2.39 -0.83 9.21
C TYR A 73 -1.31 0.06 8.61
N HIS A 74 -0.19 0.17 9.32
CA HIS A 74 1.07 0.60 8.74
C HIS A 74 1.68 -0.61 8.02
N MET A 75 1.92 -0.44 6.73
CA MET A 75 2.57 -1.46 5.92
C MET A 75 3.84 -0.92 5.30
N ALA A 76 4.83 -1.79 5.16
CA ALA A 76 6.07 -1.44 4.49
C ALA A 76 6.62 -2.57 3.63
N ARG A 77 7.35 -2.16 2.60
CA ARG A 77 8.19 -3.03 1.79
C ARG A 77 9.62 -2.54 1.90
N LEU A 78 10.50 -3.44 2.34
CA LEU A 78 11.93 -3.22 2.33
C LEU A 78 12.52 -3.74 1.02
N ARG A 79 13.55 -3.06 0.51
CA ARG A 79 14.33 -3.55 -0.63
C ARG A 79 15.17 -4.73 -0.16
N THR A 80 14.90 -5.91 -0.70
CA THR A 80 15.75 -7.08 -0.48
C THR A 80 16.94 -7.01 -1.43
N TYR A 81 18.15 -7.04 -0.90
CA TYR A 81 19.35 -7.27 -1.69
C TYR A 81 19.45 -8.76 -1.98
N THR A 82 19.41 -9.16 -3.25
CA THR A 82 19.95 -10.47 -3.62
C THR A 82 21.46 -10.30 -3.72
N ILE A 83 22.18 -11.02 -2.87
CA ILE A 83 23.66 -11.11 -2.88
C ILE A 83 24.11 -11.90 -4.11
#